data_AF-A0A0A1DFB6-F1
#
_entry.id   AF-A0A0A1DFB6-F1
#
_cell.length_a   1.000
_cell.length_b   1.000
_cell.length_c   1.000
_cell.angle_alpha   90.00
_cell.angle_beta   90.00
_cell.angle_gamma   90.00
#
_symmetry.space_group_name_H-M   'P 1'
#
loop_
_entity.id
_entity.type
_entity.pdbx_description
1 polymer ?
#
loop_
_entity_poly.entity_id
_entity_poly.type
_entity_poly.pdbx_seq_one_letter_code
_entity_poly.pdbx_strand_id
1 'polypeptide(L)' 'MFRRWVQRLAERALADVTDGPYIVVARDPDDGSTYFAGPYPTALAALAAADAEVRRQDETPDRVRLEISVAPIAEP' A
#
# COMPACT_ATOMS: atom_id res chain seq x y z
N MET A 1 -7.72 16.34 -3.36
CA MET A 1 -7.29 15.30 -4.33
C MET A 1 -7.11 13.93 -3.68
N PHE A 2 -6.49 13.83 -2.50
CA PHE A 2 -6.22 12.60 -1.75
C PHE A 2 -7.41 11.63 -1.60
N ARG A 3 -8.57 12.13 -1.16
CA ARG A 3 -9.81 11.35 -1.01
C ARG A 3 -10.23 10.60 -2.29
N ARG A 4 -9.96 11.20 -3.46
CA ARG A 4 -10.32 10.66 -4.78
C ARG A 4 -9.35 9.59 -5.29
N TRP A 5 -8.16 9.49 -4.68
CA TRP A 5 -7.17 8.48 -5.00
C TRP A 5 -7.42 7.22 -4.17
N VAL A 6 -7.61 7.39 -2.85
CA VAL A 6 -8.01 6.30 -1.94
C VAL A 6 -9.33 5.67 -2.38
N GLN A 7 -10.32 6.48 -2.79
CA GLN A 7 -11.58 5.95 -3.29
C GLN A 7 -11.41 5.12 -4.58
N ARG A 8 -10.59 5.57 -5.54
CA ARG A 8 -10.32 4.79 -6.76
C ARG A 8 -9.54 3.51 -6.49
N LEU A 9 -8.62 3.54 -5.52
CA LEU A 9 -7.89 2.35 -5.07
C LEU A 9 -8.81 1.37 -4.34
N ALA A 10 -9.72 1.87 -3.50
CA ALA A 10 -10.71 1.06 -2.83
C ALA A 10 -11.71 0.44 -3.83
N GLU A 11 -12.18 1.20 -4.82
CA GLU A 11 -13.07 0.71 -5.89
C GLU A 11 -12.39 -0.37 -6.75
N ARG A 12 -11.10 -0.19 -7.07
CA ARG A 12 -10.32 -1.17 -7.84
C ARG A 12 -9.97 -2.41 -7.01
N ALA A 13 -9.64 -2.21 -5.73
CA ALA A 13 -9.48 -3.30 -4.79
C ALA A 13 -10.78 -4.08 -4.57
N LEU A 14 -11.95 -3.41 -4.59
CA LEU A 14 -13.26 -4.06 -4.51
C LEU A 14 -13.58 -4.89 -5.77
N ALA A 15 -13.12 -4.43 -6.94
CA ALA A 15 -13.36 -5.10 -8.21
C ALA A 15 -12.48 -6.36 -8.40
N ASP A 16 -11.26 -6.34 -7.84
CA ASP A 16 -10.26 -7.41 -7.95
C ASP A 16 -10.04 -8.15 -6.61
N VAL A 17 -11.02 -8.18 -5.67
CA VAL A 17 -10.88 -8.95 -4.41
C VAL A 17 -10.82 -10.44 -4.75
N THR A 18 -9.64 -10.94 -5.06
CA THR A 18 -9.31 -12.34 -4.81
C THR A 18 -9.22 -12.49 -3.30
N ASP A 19 -10.01 -13.41 -2.75
CA ASP A 19 -9.87 -13.91 -1.39
C ASP A 19 -8.45 -14.48 -1.25
N GLY A 20 -7.56 -13.71 -0.64
CA GLY A 20 -6.15 -14.07 -0.54
C GLY A 20 -5.36 -13.03 0.24
N PRO A 21 -4.20 -13.39 0.80
CA PRO A 21 -3.38 -12.47 1.54
C PRO A 21 -2.75 -11.42 0.62
N TYR A 22 -2.61 -10.18 1.11
CA TYR A 22 -2.00 -9.06 0.40
C TYR A 22 -0.76 -8.58 1.15
N ILE A 23 0.14 -7.92 0.44
CA ILE A 23 1.29 -7.21 1.00
C ILE A 23 1.25 -5.73 0.62
N VAL A 24 1.83 -4.92 1.48
CA VAL A 24 2.21 -3.54 1.14
C VAL A 24 3.68 -3.57 0.73
N VAL A 25 3.97 -2.97 -0.41
CA VAL A 25 5.33 -2.81 -0.94
C VAL A 25 5.66 -1.32 -0.89
N ALA A 26 6.70 -0.97 -0.16
CA ALA A 26 7.24 0.38 -0.09
C ALA A 26 8.62 0.40 -0.74
N ARG A 27 8.80 1.23 -1.76
CA ARG A 27 10.06 1.37 -2.48
C ARG A 27 10.67 2.74 -2.22
N ASP A 28 11.96 2.76 -1.89
CA ASP A 28 12.75 3.98 -1.85
C ASP A 28 13.16 4.35 -3.29
N PRO A 29 12.78 5.53 -3.80
CA PRO A 29 13.11 5.95 -5.16
C PRO A 29 14.59 6.37 -5.32
N ASP A 30 15.29 6.70 -4.23
CA ASP A 30 16.66 7.21 -4.27
C ASP A 30 17.68 6.08 -4.40
N ASP A 31 17.50 5.00 -3.63
CA ASP A 31 18.41 3.84 -3.64
C ASP A 31 17.80 2.56 -4.24
N GLY A 32 16.49 2.56 -4.52
CA GLY A 32 15.77 1.43 -5.08
C GLY A 32 15.46 0.31 -4.08
N SER A 33 15.76 0.50 -2.80
CA SER A 33 15.46 -0.48 -1.75
C SER A 33 13.96 -0.71 -1.65
N THR A 34 13.58 -1.94 -1.31
CA THR A 34 12.19 -2.36 -1.24
C THR A 34 11.91 -3.01 0.11
N TYR A 35 10.87 -2.51 0.78
CA TYR A 35 10.40 -2.97 2.06
C TYR A 35 9.00 -3.57 1.90
N PHE A 36 8.74 -4.62 2.66
CA PHE A 36 7.49 -5.36 2.62
C PHE A 36 6.83 -5.33 3.99
N ALA A 37 5.53 -5.04 4.03
CA ALA A 37 4.71 -5.16 5.23
C ALA A 37 3.52 -6.08 4.95
N GLY A 38 3.14 -6.89 5.95
CA GLY A 38 2.13 -7.92 5.83
C GLY A 38 2.66 -9.32 6.21
N PRO A 39 1.93 -10.39 5.88
CA PRO A 39 0.72 -10.42 5.05
C PRO A 39 -0.52 -9.86 5.76
N TYR A 40 -1.39 -9.22 4.98
CA TYR A 40 -2.71 -8.75 5.40
C TYR A 40 -3.78 -9.69 4.87
N PRO A 41 -4.81 -10.02 5.65
CA PRO A 41 -5.82 -11.02 5.26
C PRO A 41 -6.73 -10.57 4.11
N THR A 42 -6.81 -9.27 3.83
CA THR A 42 -7.66 -8.71 2.77
C THR A 42 -6.99 -7.51 2.12
N ALA A 43 -7.41 -7.19 0.88
CA ALA A 43 -6.99 -5.99 0.17
C ALA A 43 -7.28 -4.71 0.98
N LEU A 44 -8.43 -4.66 1.66
CA LEU A 44 -8.82 -3.52 2.49
C LEU A 44 -7.89 -3.33 3.69
N ALA A 45 -7.48 -4.42 4.35
CA ALA A 45 -6.52 -4.35 5.46
C ALA A 45 -5.13 -3.87 4.99
N ALA A 46 -4.67 -4.33 3.82
CA ALA A 46 -3.44 -3.85 3.21
C ALA A 46 -3.53 -2.37 2.82
N LEU A 47 -4.65 -1.93 2.23
CA LEU A 47 -4.87 -0.51 1.90
C LEU A 47 -4.89 0.39 3.14
N ALA A 48 -5.51 -0.07 4.24
CA ALA A 48 -5.52 0.67 5.49
C ALA A 48 -4.10 0.84 6.06
N ALA A 49 -3.27 -0.20 5.97
CA ALA A 49 -1.87 -0.13 6.37
C ALA A 49 -1.04 0.80 5.46
N ALA A 50 -1.24 0.71 4.15
CA ALA A 50 -0.61 1.61 3.17
C ALA A 50 -0.98 3.08 3.45
N ASP A 51 -2.25 3.38 3.74
CA ASP A 51 -2.70 4.74 4.08
C ASP A 51 -2.05 5.25 5.37
N ALA A 52 -1.93 4.40 6.40
CA ALA A 52 -1.23 4.76 7.63
C ALA A 52 0.25 5.10 7.39
N GLU A 53 0.91 4.40 6.47
CA GLU A 53 2.29 4.68 6.08
C GLU A 53 2.40 6.02 5.33
N VAL A 54 1.51 6.28 4.37
CA VAL A 54 1.48 7.57 3.65
C VAL A 54 1.29 8.74 4.63
N ARG A 55 0.37 8.62 5.60
CA ARG A 55 0.15 9.66 6.60
C ARG A 55 1.39 9.90 7.47
N ARG A 56 2.08 8.84 7.88
CA ARG A 56 3.32 8.95 8.66
C ARG A 56 4.42 9.68 7.90
N GLN A 57 4.49 9.49 6.58
CA GLN A 57 5.44 10.22 5.72
C GLN A 57 5.07 11.70 5.61
N ASP A 58 3.78 12.03 5.47
CA ASP A 58 3.32 13.42 5.44
C ASP A 58 3.59 14.15 6.78
N GLU A 59 3.60 13.43 7.90
CA GLU A 59 3.98 13.94 9.24
C GLU A 59 5.50 14.09 9.43
N THR A 60 6.32 13.49 8.55
CA THR A 60 7.80 13.53 8.64
C THR A 60 8.41 14.08 7.34
N PRO A 61 8.23 15.38 7.04
CA PRO A 61 8.55 15.95 5.73
C PRO A 61 10.03 15.88 5.33
N ASP A 62 10.95 15.72 6.29
CA ASP A 62 12.39 15.59 6.03
C ASP A 62 12.82 14.14 5.69
N ARG A 63 11.89 13.18 5.67
CA ARG A 63 12.17 11.79 5.26
C ARG A 63 11.91 11.57 3.78
N VAL A 64 12.68 10.64 3.21
CA VAL A 64 12.47 10.14 1.84
C VAL A 64 11.04 9.63 1.71
N ARG A 65 10.35 10.09 0.67
CA ARG A 65 8.98 9.68 0.37
C ARG A 65 9.00 8.34 -0.37
N LEU A 66 8.53 7.30 0.28
CA LEU A 66 8.50 5.96 -0.31
C LEU A 66 7.34 5.85 -1.30
N GLU A 67 7.57 5.17 -2.41
CA GLU A 67 6.52 4.77 -3.34
C GLU A 67 5.78 3.56 -2.75
N ILE A 68 4.50 3.75 -2.41
CA ILE A 68 3.68 2.70 -1.78
C ILE A 68 2.73 2.06 -2.78
N SER A 69 2.73 0.72 -2.80
CA SER A 69 1.78 -0.09 -3.57
C SER A 69 1.26 -1.27 -2.75
N VAL A 70 0.13 -1.84 -3.17
CA VAL A 70 -0.48 -3.03 -2.57
C VAL A 70 -0.56 -4.11 -3.64
N ALA A 71 -0.18 -5.34 -3.29
CA ALA A 71 -0.19 -6.47 -4.21
C ALA A 71 -0.76 -7.74 -3.55
N PRO A 72 -1.52 -8.58 -4.28
CA PRO A 72 -1.90 -9.90 -3.79
C PRO A 72 -0.66 -10.81 -3.71
N ILE A 73 -0.64 -11.68 -2.71
CA ILE A 73 0.32 -12.79 -2.65
C ILE A 73 -0.30 -13.91 -3.48
N ALA A 74 0.26 -14.16 -4.66
CA ALA A 74 -0.08 -15.35 -5.42
C ALA A 74 0.45 -16.57 -4.66
N GLU A 75 -0.39 -17.58 -4.44
CA GLU A 75 0.10 -18.92 -4.12
C GLU A 75 0.88 -19.44 -5.35
N PRO A 76 2.02 -20.12 -5.13
CA PRO A 76 2.90 -20.59 -6.21
C PRO A 76 2.25 -21.62 -7.14
#